data_AF-A0A1B0A2N4-F1
#
_entry.id   AF-A0A1B0A2N4-F1
#
_cell.length_a   1.000
_cell.length_b   1.000
_cell.length_c   1.000
_cell.angle_alpha   90.00
_cell.angle_beta   90.00
_cell.angle_gamma   90.00
#
_symmetry.space_group_name_H-M   'P 1'
#
loop_
_entity.id
_entity.type
_entity.pdbx_description
1 polymer ?
#
loop_
_entity_poly.entity_id
_entity_poly.type
_entity_poly.pdbx_seq_one_letter_code
_entity_poly.pdbx_strand_id
1 'polypeptide(L)'
;MLIPHQFLTAPNPNCYVCAAEPAIHLRIDTKCMRTKEFREEVDVIIDIKGVVVISPEDGETECNEERFMNEMDIGDGIILKCHNFFQNYELNIIIVHTDAEVQAREKL
;
A
#
# COMPACT_ATOMS: atom_id res chain seq x y z
N MET A 1 14.39 2.07 40.98
CA MET A 1 12.97 2.34 41.29
C MET A 1 12.18 2.08 40.01
N LEU A 2 11.31 1.08 39.99
CA LEU A 2 10.44 0.82 38.84
C LEU A 2 9.20 1.71 38.97
N ILE A 3 8.88 2.46 37.93
CA ILE A 3 7.67 3.28 37.88
C ILE A 3 6.69 2.55 36.95
N PRO A 4 5.68 1.85 37.50
CA PRO A 4 4.66 1.24 36.65
C PRO A 4 3.85 2.35 35.97
N HIS A 5 3.68 2.22 34.66
CA HIS A 5 2.79 3.10 33.92
C HIS A 5 1.36 2.82 34.37
N GLN A 6 0.66 3.83 34.90
CA GLN A 6 -0.60 3.62 35.63
C GLN A 6 -1.79 3.32 34.72
N PHE A 7 -1.71 3.57 33.41
CA PHE A 7 -2.87 3.45 32.51
C PHE A 7 -2.47 2.92 31.14
N LEU A 8 -3.19 1.91 30.65
CA LEU A 8 -3.15 1.54 29.24
C LEU A 8 -4.05 2.51 28.47
N THR A 9 -3.54 3.10 27.40
CA THR A 9 -4.35 3.94 26.51
C THR A 9 -5.25 3.08 25.64
N ALA A 10 -6.40 3.63 25.25
CA ALA A 10 -7.25 3.00 24.25
C ALA A 10 -6.52 2.87 22.90
N PRO A 11 -6.91 1.91 22.05
CA PRO A 11 -6.37 1.79 20.69
C PRO A 11 -6.57 3.09 19.89
N ASN A 12 -5.58 3.45 19.08
CA ASN A 12 -5.69 4.61 18.20
C ASN A 12 -6.66 4.29 17.05
N PRO A 13 -7.76 5.05 16.87
CA PRO A 13 -8.73 4.82 15.79
C PRO A 13 -8.14 5.03 14.39
N ASN A 14 -7.03 5.77 14.27
CA ASN A 14 -6.33 6.02 13.01
C ASN A 14 -5.11 5.12 12.83
N CYS A 15 -4.97 4.07 13.65
CA CYS A 15 -3.88 3.12 13.50
C CYS A 15 -4.03 2.35 12.20
N TYR A 16 -3.02 2.39 11.33
CA TYR A 16 -3.03 1.61 10.10
C TYR A 16 -3.02 0.09 10.36
N VAL A 17 -2.74 -0.37 11.59
CA VAL A 17 -2.73 -1.80 11.92
C VAL A 17 -4.02 -2.28 12.60
N CYS A 18 -4.44 -1.60 13.68
CA CYS A 18 -5.49 -2.10 14.57
C CYS A 18 -6.83 -1.36 14.48
N ALA A 19 -6.94 -0.37 13.57
CA ALA A 19 -8.25 0.19 13.24
C ALA A 19 -9.13 -0.87 12.54
N ALA A 20 -10.45 -0.68 12.60
CA ALA A 20 -11.39 -1.61 11.98
C ALA A 20 -11.27 -1.63 10.44
N GLU A 21 -11.02 -0.47 9.83
CA GLU A 21 -10.83 -0.31 8.39
C GLU A 21 -9.61 0.59 8.16
N PRO A 22 -8.39 0.05 8.29
CA PRO A 22 -7.19 0.87 8.15
C PRO A 22 -7.02 1.33 6.70
N ALA A 23 -6.65 2.60 6.55
CA ALA A 23 -6.38 3.21 5.27
C ALA A 23 -5.20 4.18 5.38
N ILE A 24 -4.34 4.19 4.35
CA ILE A 24 -3.24 5.13 4.22
C ILE A 24 -3.25 5.82 2.86
N HIS A 25 -2.62 6.99 2.79
CA HIS A 25 -2.30 7.64 1.53
C HIS A 25 -0.85 7.37 1.16
N LEU A 26 -0.62 6.82 -0.02
CA LEU A 26 0.72 6.57 -0.54
C LEU A 26 0.99 7.50 -1.72
N ARG A 27 1.94 8.42 -1.53
CA ARG A 27 2.41 9.33 -2.59
C ARG A 27 3.53 8.68 -3.38
N ILE A 28 3.28 8.35 -4.64
CA ILE A 28 4.24 7.71 -5.54
C ILE A 28 4.12 8.27 -6.95
N ASP A 29 5.18 8.14 -7.74
CA ASP A 29 5.14 8.41 -9.17
C ASP A 29 4.70 7.13 -9.91
N THR A 30 3.40 7.02 -10.17
CA THR A 30 2.82 5.86 -10.85
C THR A 30 3.31 5.68 -12.30
N LYS A 31 3.98 6.68 -12.90
CA LYS A 31 4.56 6.58 -14.26
C LYS A 31 5.97 5.98 -14.24
N CYS A 32 6.67 6.07 -13.11
CA CYS A 32 8.04 5.58 -12.96
C CYS A 32 8.16 4.35 -12.06
N MET A 33 7.21 4.14 -11.15
CA MET A 33 7.22 3.00 -10.24
C MET A 33 6.71 1.74 -10.95
N ARG A 34 7.52 0.68 -10.90
CA ARG A 34 7.12 -0.65 -11.37
C ARG A 34 6.42 -1.44 -10.28
N THR A 35 5.59 -2.38 -10.70
CA THR A 35 4.84 -3.29 -9.82
C THR A 35 5.75 -4.09 -8.88
N LYS A 36 6.92 -4.56 -9.36
CA LYS A 36 7.86 -5.32 -8.53
C LYS A 36 8.40 -4.54 -7.34
N GLU A 37 8.57 -3.23 -7.49
CA GLU A 37 9.07 -2.33 -6.43
C GLU A 37 8.00 -2.09 -5.35
N PHE A 38 6.75 -2.47 -5.61
CA PHE A 38 5.63 -2.39 -4.67
C PHE A 38 5.33 -3.71 -3.97
N ARG A 39 5.83 -4.84 -4.51
CA ARG A 39 5.51 -6.20 -4.04
C ARG A 39 6.14 -6.55 -2.69
N GLU A 40 7.23 -5.90 -2.30
CA GLU A 40 8.11 -6.38 -1.22
C GLU A 40 7.44 -6.54 0.17
N GLU A 41 6.29 -5.90 0.40
CA GLU A 41 5.63 -5.91 1.73
C GLU A 41 4.22 -6.50 1.76
N VAL A 42 3.64 -6.93 0.62
CA VAL A 42 2.23 -7.35 0.53
C VAL A 42 2.04 -8.60 -0.34
N ASP A 43 1.19 -9.54 0.12
CA ASP A 43 0.98 -10.81 -0.59
C ASP A 43 0.07 -10.60 -1.80
N VAL A 44 -1.13 -10.03 -1.59
CA VAL A 44 -2.12 -9.81 -2.66
C VAL A 44 -2.53 -8.35 -2.74
N ILE A 45 -2.57 -7.82 -3.97
CA ILE A 45 -3.08 -6.49 -4.28
C ILE A 45 -4.24 -6.59 -5.25
N ILE A 46 -5.39 -6.05 -4.86
CA ILE A 46 -6.60 -5.99 -5.67
C ILE A 46 -6.95 -4.54 -5.96
N ASP A 47 -7.12 -4.22 -7.24
CA ASP A 47 -7.61 -2.91 -7.69
C ASP A 47 -9.12 -2.75 -7.41
N ILE A 48 -9.66 -1.53 -7.47
CA ILE A 48 -11.09 -1.23 -7.34
C ILE A 48 -11.98 -2.06 -8.29
N LYS A 49 -11.46 -2.49 -9.45
CA LYS A 49 -12.16 -3.35 -10.42
C LYS A 49 -12.20 -4.84 -10.02
N GLY A 50 -11.56 -5.23 -8.91
CA GLY A 50 -11.45 -6.63 -8.49
C GLY A 50 -10.38 -7.42 -9.26
N VAL A 51 -9.47 -6.72 -9.96
CA VAL A 51 -8.36 -7.34 -10.69
C VAL A 51 -7.19 -7.56 -9.73
N VAL A 52 -6.66 -8.79 -9.71
CA VAL A 52 -5.44 -9.13 -8.97
C VAL A 52 -4.24 -8.57 -9.72
N VAL A 53 -3.54 -7.63 -9.10
CA VAL A 53 -2.38 -6.93 -9.66
C VAL A 53 -1.09 -7.66 -9.29
N ILE A 54 -0.98 -8.08 -8.03
CA ILE A 54 0.14 -8.81 -7.45
C ILE A 54 -0.42 -10.01 -6.69
N SER A 55 0.22 -11.17 -6.88
CA SER A 55 -0.04 -12.42 -6.19
C SER A 55 1.28 -12.99 -5.65
N PRO A 56 1.26 -13.72 -4.51
CA PRO A 56 2.44 -14.42 -4.03
C PRO A 56 2.66 -15.75 -4.80
N GLU A 57 1.64 -16.26 -5.50
CA GLU A 57 1.72 -17.50 -6.27
C GLU A 57 2.56 -17.31 -7.55
N ASP A 58 3.57 -18.17 -7.71
CA ASP A 58 4.45 -18.18 -8.87
C ASP A 58 3.64 -18.44 -10.17
N GLY A 59 3.92 -17.67 -11.22
CA GLY A 59 3.25 -17.79 -12.52
C GLY A 59 1.97 -16.97 -12.69
N GLU A 60 1.37 -16.40 -11.64
CA GLU A 60 0.10 -15.66 -11.77
C GLU A 60 0.30 -14.21 -12.22
N THR A 61 1.22 -13.48 -11.59
CA THR A 61 1.41 -12.03 -11.81
C THR A 61 2.81 -11.62 -12.25
N GLU A 62 3.69 -12.56 -12.60
CA GLU A 62 5.07 -12.27 -13.04
C GLU A 62 5.13 -11.34 -14.27
N CYS A 63 4.16 -11.46 -15.18
CA CYS A 63 4.06 -10.59 -16.36
C CYS A 63 3.78 -9.11 -16.03
N ASN A 64 3.35 -8.82 -14.80
CA ASN A 64 3.05 -7.46 -14.33
C ASN A 64 4.27 -6.81 -13.66
N GLU A 65 5.30 -7.57 -13.29
CA GLU A 65 6.43 -7.09 -12.47
C GLU A 65 7.20 -5.94 -13.10
N GLU A 66 7.41 -6.00 -14.42
CA GLU A 66 8.11 -4.95 -15.19
C GLU A 66 7.19 -3.83 -15.68
N ARG A 67 5.87 -3.97 -15.53
CA ARG A 67 4.91 -2.92 -15.92
C ARG A 67 4.94 -1.76 -14.94
N PHE A 68 4.70 -0.57 -15.46
CA PHE A 68 4.46 0.59 -14.62
C PHE A 68 3.05 0.55 -14.04
N MET A 69 2.86 1.14 -12.87
CA MET A 69 1.54 1.17 -12.22
C MET A 69 0.46 1.80 -13.11
N ASN A 70 0.81 2.88 -13.83
CA ASN A 70 -0.13 3.54 -14.75
C ASN A 70 -0.58 2.64 -15.93
N GLU A 71 0.23 1.68 -16.37
CA GLU A 71 -0.11 0.74 -17.45
C GLU A 71 -1.16 -0.29 -17.01
N MET A 72 -1.36 -0.42 -15.71
CA MET A 72 -2.34 -1.32 -15.08
C MET A 72 -3.57 -0.57 -14.55
N ASP A 73 -3.82 0.64 -15.06
CA ASP A 73 -4.87 1.56 -14.58
C ASP A 73 -4.70 2.06 -13.13
N ILE A 74 -3.53 1.87 -12.51
CA ILE A 74 -3.24 2.35 -11.15
C ILE A 74 -2.73 3.79 -11.23
N GLY A 75 -3.66 4.74 -11.09
CA GLY A 75 -3.41 6.18 -11.14
C GLY A 75 -3.73 6.90 -9.84
N ASP A 76 -3.87 8.22 -9.94
CA ASP A 76 -4.29 9.07 -8.81
C ASP A 76 -5.69 8.71 -8.32
N GLY A 77 -5.88 8.66 -7.00
CA GLY A 77 -7.16 8.41 -6.34
C GLY A 77 -7.62 6.95 -6.33
N ILE A 78 -6.86 6.03 -6.95
CA ILE A 78 -7.17 4.59 -6.91
C ILE A 78 -6.94 4.04 -5.50
N ILE A 79 -7.81 3.12 -5.09
CA ILE A 79 -7.69 2.38 -3.83
C ILE A 79 -7.24 0.97 -4.14
N LEU A 80 -6.07 0.61 -3.64
CA LEU A 80 -5.54 -0.75 -3.67
C LEU A 80 -5.88 -1.44 -2.35
N LYS A 81 -6.49 -2.62 -2.44
CA LYS A 81 -6.72 -3.49 -1.29
C LYS A 81 -5.56 -4.46 -1.17
N CYS A 82 -4.75 -4.27 -0.13
CA CYS A 82 -3.62 -5.12 0.17
C CYS A 82 -4.01 -6.14 1.24
N HIS A 83 -3.75 -7.42 0.98
CA HIS A 83 -4.00 -8.50 1.92
C HIS A 83 -2.68 -9.22 2.22
N ASN A 84 -2.39 -9.42 3.51
CA ASN A 84 -1.34 -10.30 3.98
C ASN A 84 -1.99 -11.49 4.71
N PHE A 85 -1.89 -12.68 4.11
CA PHE A 85 -2.57 -13.87 4.62
C PHE A 85 -1.91 -14.41 5.89
N PHE A 86 -0.59 -14.29 5.99
CA PHE A 86 0.15 -14.78 7.15
C PHE A 86 -0.19 -14.00 8.42
N GLN A 87 -0.44 -12.70 8.27
CA GLN A 87 -0.79 -11.80 9.37
C GLN A 87 -2.30 -11.64 9.57
N ASN A 88 -3.13 -12.19 8.67
CA ASN A 88 -4.57 -11.93 8.60
C ASN A 88 -4.87 -10.42 8.70
N TYR A 89 -4.19 -9.66 7.85
CA TYR A 89 -4.17 -8.21 7.89
C TYR A 89 -4.51 -7.63 6.52
N GLU A 90 -5.39 -6.64 6.52
CA GLU A 90 -5.86 -5.93 5.33
C GLU A 90 -5.58 -4.45 5.47
N LEU A 91 -5.12 -3.83 4.39
CA LEU A 91 -4.83 -2.39 4.34
C LEU A 91 -5.38 -1.79 3.04
N ASN A 92 -6.13 -0.71 3.16
CA ASN A 92 -6.52 0.09 2.01
C ASN A 92 -5.44 1.15 1.73
N ILE A 93 -4.85 1.12 0.54
CA ILE A 93 -3.85 2.09 0.12
C ILE A 93 -4.46 3.00 -0.94
N ILE A 94 -4.59 4.28 -0.61
CA ILE A 94 -5.08 5.32 -1.51
C ILE A 94 -3.88 5.92 -2.23
N ILE A 95 -3.79 5.70 -3.53
CA ILE A 95 -2.70 6.21 -4.36
C ILE A 95 -2.89 7.69 -4.60
N VAL A 96 -1.83 8.46 -4.34
CA VAL A 96 -1.73 9.88 -4.69
C VAL A 96 -0.58 10.00 -5.69
N HIS A 97 -0.92 10.23 -6.95
CA HIS A 97 0.09 10.38 -7.99
C HIS A 97 0.85 11.68 -7.77
N THR A 98 2.17 11.61 -7.83
CA THR A 98 3.04 12.78 -7.78
C THR A 98 4.14 12.60 -8.81
N ASP A 99 4.32 13.55 -9.71
CA ASP A 99 5.45 13.53 -10.63
C ASP A 99 6.75 13.68 -9.82
N ALA A 100 7.79 12.90 -10.18
CA ALA A 100 9.08 12.90 -9.48
C ALA A 100 9.71 14.31 -9.31
N GLU A 101 9.40 15.25 -10.21
CA GLU A 101 9.85 16.65 -10.13
C GLU A 101 9.26 17.42 -8.92
N VAL A 102 8.09 17.02 -8.43
CA VAL A 102 7.42 17.64 -7.29
C VAL A 102 7.98 17.11 -5.97
N GLN A 103 8.21 15.79 -5.87
CA GLN A 103 8.76 15.17 -4.66
C GLN A 103 10.16 15.68 -4.29
N ALA A 104 10.98 16.03 -5.28
CA ALA A 104 12.31 16.60 -5.05
C ALA A 104 12.27 18.03 -4.50
N ARG A 105 11.20 18.80 -4.78
CA ARG A 105 11.05 20.19 -4.35
C ARG A 105 10.47 20.33 -2.94
N GLU A 106 9.73 19.33 -2.45
CA GLU A 106 9.15 19.31 -1.10
C GLU A 106 10.13 18.81 -0.02
N LYS A 107 11.28 18.23 -0.43
CA LYS A 107 12.36 17.81 0.49
C LYS A 107 13.43 18.90 0.73
N LEU A 108 13.24 20.10 0.21
CA LEU A 108 14.14 21.26 0.28
C LEU A 108 13.56 22.35 1.17
#